data_AF-A0A3Q2C8Z2-F1
#
_entry.id   AF-A0A3Q2C8Z2-F1
#
_cell.length_a   1.000
_cell.length_b   1.000
_cell.length_c   1.000
_cell.angle_alpha   90.00
_cell.angle_beta   90.00
_cell.angle_gamma   90.00
#
_symmetry.space_group_name_H-M   'P 1'
#
loop_
_entity.id
_entity.type
_entity.pdbx_description
1 polymer ?
#
loop_
_entity_poly.entity_id
_entity_poly.type
_entity_poly.pdbx_seq_one_letter_code
_entity_poly.pdbx_strand_id
1 'polypeptide(L)'
;MNWTEARKWCQTHFTDLVVIQSDKENAYIASLLPTKDSSPYYWIGITKKQINETWSWVGNNSTWVGNTSWAENEPNNNLSAEFCVEMYVNSRNNHGKWNDEKCANKKYAVCYKAQCNQTSCVNGMCWETINSTTCLCYPGYEGDKCQTGVECPPLSAPENGDFNCSGGVTHKFNTTCHFKCHPGFIINGSSDVTCETNRIWSDPQPVSVKCPPLSQPANGSHSCSTESQIFNSTCHFKCHLGFFMIGSSTVTCAANGDWTGPRPICESNCLQFKYFAVLEISIRKKNDFILEAMYLPRRGSHFTIWLAGSKQEFEISATVSCS
;
A
#
# COMPACT_ATOMS: atom_id res chain seq x y z
N MET A 1 -17.23 58.40 5.91
CA MET A 1 -16.48 58.09 4.67
C MET A 1 -17.41 57.38 3.72
N ASN A 2 -17.27 57.56 2.41
CA ASN A 2 -17.92 56.66 1.44
C ASN A 2 -17.32 55.25 1.57
N TRP A 3 -17.94 54.23 0.95
CA TRP A 3 -17.50 52.83 1.15
C TRP A 3 -16.05 52.60 0.68
N THR A 4 -15.66 53.21 -0.44
CA THR A 4 -14.29 53.06 -0.98
C THR A 4 -13.25 53.71 -0.08
N GLU A 5 -13.55 54.90 0.44
CA GLU A 5 -12.73 55.60 1.44
C GLU A 5 -12.62 54.81 2.73
N ALA A 6 -13.74 54.26 3.23
CA ALA A 6 -13.79 53.43 4.43
C ALA A 6 -12.91 52.18 4.26
N ARG A 7 -13.00 51.51 3.11
CA ARG A 7 -12.15 50.37 2.77
C ARG A 7 -10.68 50.72 2.76
N LYS A 8 -10.31 51.79 2.05
CA LYS A 8 -8.93 52.27 1.98
C LYS A 8 -8.40 52.63 3.36
N TRP A 9 -9.22 53.24 4.20
CA TRP A 9 -8.86 53.56 5.58
C TRP A 9 -8.58 52.29 6.39
N CYS A 10 -9.45 51.27 6.31
CA CYS A 10 -9.21 49.98 6.95
C CYS A 10 -7.94 49.29 6.44
N GLN A 11 -7.67 49.29 5.14
CA GLN A 11 -6.46 48.70 4.57
C GLN A 11 -5.17 49.44 4.98
N THR A 12 -5.29 50.73 5.30
CA THR A 12 -4.14 51.55 5.73
C THR A 12 -3.80 51.33 7.20
N HIS A 13 -4.80 51.12 8.06
CA HIS A 13 -4.64 51.08 9.52
C HIS A 13 -4.83 49.68 10.13
N PHE A 14 -5.45 48.77 9.40
CA PHE A 14 -5.82 47.41 9.80
C PHE A 14 -5.61 46.46 8.62
N THR A 15 -6.44 45.43 8.46
CA THR A 15 -6.36 44.50 7.32
C THR A 15 -7.29 44.92 6.17
N ASP A 16 -8.60 44.97 6.41
CA ASP A 16 -9.60 45.48 5.45
C ASP A 16 -10.91 45.77 6.22
N LEU A 17 -11.98 46.15 5.50
CA LEU A 17 -13.34 46.11 6.06
C LEU A 17 -13.67 44.70 6.55
N VAL A 18 -14.48 44.62 7.61
CA VAL A 18 -14.83 43.34 8.24
C VAL A 18 -15.48 42.38 7.24
N VAL A 19 -15.01 41.14 7.26
CA VAL A 19 -15.58 40.00 6.53
C VAL A 19 -16.24 39.10 7.56
N ILE A 20 -17.52 38.82 7.38
CA ILE A 20 -18.31 38.04 8.34
C ILE A 20 -18.55 36.65 7.76
N GLN A 21 -18.43 35.63 8.60
CA GLN A 21 -18.44 34.21 8.21
C GLN A 21 -19.60 33.42 8.85
N SER A 22 -20.30 33.99 9.83
CA SER A 22 -21.42 33.32 10.50
C SER A 22 -22.37 34.29 11.21
N ASP A 23 -23.59 33.82 11.51
CA ASP A 23 -24.55 34.58 12.34
C ASP A 23 -23.98 34.91 13.73
N LYS A 24 -23.18 34.00 14.31
CA LYS A 24 -22.53 34.19 15.61
C LYS A 24 -21.50 35.33 15.56
N GLU A 25 -20.71 35.39 14.50
CA GLU A 25 -19.76 36.47 14.28
C GLU A 25 -20.48 37.80 14.01
N ASN A 26 -21.55 37.80 13.22
CA ASN A 26 -22.38 38.97 12.99
C ASN A 26 -22.91 39.57 14.30
N ALA A 27 -23.51 38.73 15.15
CA ALA A 27 -24.03 39.14 16.45
C ALA A 27 -22.92 39.67 17.38
N TYR A 28 -21.75 39.01 17.37
CA TYR A 28 -20.58 39.46 18.12
C TYR A 28 -20.12 40.86 17.68
N ILE A 29 -19.94 41.07 16.37
CA ILE A 29 -19.56 42.37 15.81
C ILE A 29 -20.59 43.44 16.18
N ALA A 30 -21.88 43.16 15.97
CA ALA A 30 -22.95 44.10 16.31
C ALA A 30 -22.91 44.51 17.79
N SER A 31 -22.61 43.56 18.69
CA SER A 31 -22.48 43.85 20.14
C SER A 31 -21.31 44.79 20.50
N LEU A 32 -20.27 44.86 19.66
CA LEU A 32 -19.10 45.71 19.89
C LEU A 32 -19.28 47.12 19.34
N LEU A 33 -20.17 47.30 18.37
CA LEU A 33 -20.31 48.58 17.68
C LEU A 33 -21.05 49.59 18.56
N PRO A 34 -20.51 50.80 18.74
CA PRO A 34 -21.18 51.85 19.50
C PRO A 34 -22.50 52.25 18.85
N THR A 35 -23.58 52.24 19.65
CA THR A 35 -24.85 52.86 19.30
C THR A 35 -24.75 54.39 19.46
N LYS A 36 -25.40 55.12 18.56
CA LYS A 36 -25.38 56.59 18.52
C LYS A 36 -26.65 57.10 17.87
N ASP A 37 -27.53 57.76 18.62
CA ASP A 37 -28.89 58.16 18.22
C ASP A 37 -29.01 58.92 16.88
N SER A 38 -27.94 59.59 16.42
CA SER A 38 -27.91 60.40 15.19
C SER A 38 -26.76 60.02 14.24
N SER A 39 -26.10 58.90 14.49
CA SER A 39 -24.93 58.49 13.72
C SER A 39 -25.31 57.78 12.44
N PRO A 40 -24.58 58.00 11.34
CA PRO A 40 -24.61 57.03 10.26
C PRO A 40 -24.19 55.66 10.80
N TYR A 41 -24.79 54.62 10.24
CA TYR A 41 -24.47 53.22 10.53
C TYR A 41 -23.03 52.88 10.09
N TYR A 42 -22.69 51.60 9.99
CA TYR A 42 -21.31 51.19 9.68
C TYR A 42 -21.22 50.42 8.37
N TRP A 43 -20.23 50.76 7.54
CA TRP A 43 -19.85 49.99 6.37
C TRP A 43 -19.21 48.66 6.77
N ILE A 44 -19.64 47.58 6.12
CA ILE A 44 -19.03 46.25 6.19
C ILE A 44 -18.50 45.83 4.81
N GLY A 45 -17.68 44.78 4.78
CA GLY A 45 -16.88 44.40 3.62
C GLY A 45 -17.63 43.61 2.53
N ILE A 46 -18.95 43.66 2.45
CA ILE A 46 -19.74 42.95 1.43
C ILE A 46 -20.27 43.94 0.39
N THR A 47 -20.13 43.60 -0.88
CA THR A 47 -20.45 44.46 -2.03
C THR A 47 -20.82 43.62 -3.26
N LYS A 48 -21.45 44.25 -4.25
CA LYS A 48 -21.69 43.67 -5.59
C LYS A 48 -21.34 44.71 -6.65
N LYS A 49 -20.96 44.31 -7.88
CA LYS A 49 -20.55 45.29 -8.89
C LYS A 49 -21.72 45.81 -9.73
N GLN A 50 -22.80 45.05 -9.80
CA GLN A 50 -23.99 45.34 -10.61
C GLN A 50 -25.21 44.62 -10.06
N ILE A 51 -26.40 44.98 -10.55
CA ILE A 51 -27.69 44.49 -10.03
C ILE A 51 -27.81 42.95 -10.08
N ASN A 52 -27.35 42.33 -11.16
CA ASN A 52 -27.50 40.88 -11.40
C ASN A 52 -26.33 40.04 -10.84
N GLU A 53 -25.41 40.63 -10.09
CA GLU A 53 -24.32 39.90 -9.44
C GLU A 53 -24.68 39.47 -8.02
N THR A 54 -24.04 38.39 -7.58
CA THR A 54 -24.12 37.93 -6.19
C THR A 54 -23.31 38.83 -5.27
N TRP A 55 -23.78 38.98 -4.04
CA TRP A 55 -23.01 39.64 -2.98
C TRP A 55 -21.70 38.90 -2.73
N SER A 56 -20.61 39.65 -2.63
CA SER A 56 -19.27 39.11 -2.45
C SER A 56 -18.51 39.89 -1.39
N TRP A 57 -17.72 39.17 -0.60
CA TRP A 57 -16.85 39.77 0.40
C TRP A 57 -15.56 40.28 -0.23
N VAL A 58 -15.07 41.39 0.30
CA VAL A 58 -13.70 41.83 0.05
C VAL A 58 -12.70 40.73 0.44
N GLY A 59 -11.69 40.51 -0.40
CA GLY A 59 -10.59 39.60 -0.10
C GLY A 59 -10.88 38.10 -0.22
N ASN A 60 -12.09 37.68 -0.66
CA ASN A 60 -12.52 36.29 -0.91
C ASN A 60 -12.57 35.32 0.29
N ASN A 61 -12.46 35.83 1.51
CA ASN A 61 -12.34 35.03 2.73
C ASN A 61 -13.66 34.40 3.26
N SER A 62 -14.80 34.63 2.60
CA SER A 62 -16.10 34.09 3.04
C SER A 62 -17.03 33.89 1.86
N THR A 63 -17.80 32.80 1.89
CA THR A 63 -18.92 32.53 0.97
C THR A 63 -20.29 32.77 1.63
N TRP A 64 -20.31 33.08 2.92
CA TRP A 64 -21.54 33.27 3.69
C TRP A 64 -22.14 34.65 3.40
N VAL A 65 -23.34 34.70 2.84
CA VAL A 65 -23.99 35.96 2.41
C VAL A 65 -25.06 36.46 3.39
N GLY A 66 -25.07 35.94 4.62
CA GLY A 66 -25.93 36.46 5.69
C GLY A 66 -27.42 36.18 5.51
N ASN A 67 -27.82 34.94 5.22
CA ASN A 67 -29.23 34.57 4.99
C ASN A 67 -30.21 35.08 6.05
N THR A 68 -29.78 35.18 7.32
CA THR A 68 -30.61 35.73 8.41
C THR A 68 -30.16 37.10 8.88
N SER A 69 -29.10 37.66 8.29
CA SER A 69 -28.51 38.94 8.70
C SER A 69 -29.08 40.13 7.94
N TRP A 70 -29.74 39.95 6.80
CA TRP A 70 -30.50 41.02 6.14
C TRP A 70 -31.70 41.48 6.98
N ALA A 71 -31.98 42.77 6.96
CA ALA A 71 -33.20 43.33 7.57
C ALA A 71 -34.44 42.91 6.77
N GLU A 72 -35.61 43.06 7.36
CA GLU A 72 -36.87 42.75 6.68
C GLU A 72 -37.00 43.59 5.39
N ASN A 73 -37.31 42.92 4.28
CA ASN A 73 -37.36 43.47 2.91
C ASN A 73 -36.01 43.84 2.29
N GLU A 74 -34.87 43.55 2.92
CA GLU A 74 -33.54 43.77 2.33
C GLU A 74 -32.94 42.48 1.75
N PRO A 75 -32.07 42.57 0.73
CA PRO A 75 -31.69 43.77 -0.02
C PRO A 75 -32.77 44.19 -1.03
N ASN A 76 -33.16 45.48 -1.03
CA ASN A 76 -34.29 45.98 -1.81
C ASN A 76 -33.89 46.73 -3.10
N ASN A 77 -32.63 47.14 -3.25
CA ASN A 77 -32.17 47.92 -4.40
C ASN A 77 -33.03 49.18 -4.68
N ASN A 78 -33.62 49.78 -3.65
CA ASN A 78 -34.68 50.81 -3.71
C ASN A 78 -34.33 52.02 -4.58
N LEU A 79 -33.04 52.30 -4.81
CA LEU A 79 -32.57 53.43 -5.63
C LEU A 79 -31.72 53.03 -6.85
N SER A 80 -31.83 51.79 -7.34
CA SER A 80 -31.23 51.26 -8.59
C SER A 80 -29.70 51.20 -8.69
N ALA A 81 -28.96 51.43 -7.60
CA ALA A 81 -27.48 51.28 -7.55
C ALA A 81 -26.94 51.13 -6.12
N GLU A 82 -27.63 50.35 -5.29
CA GLU A 82 -27.27 50.09 -3.89
C GLU A 82 -26.40 48.83 -3.83
N PHE A 83 -25.09 49.08 -3.90
CA PHE A 83 -24.08 48.04 -4.15
C PHE A 83 -23.13 47.83 -2.97
N CYS A 84 -23.34 48.57 -1.88
CA CYS A 84 -22.57 48.48 -0.65
C CYS A 84 -23.50 48.20 0.51
N VAL A 85 -23.00 47.54 1.56
CA VAL A 85 -23.85 47.09 2.66
C VAL A 85 -23.44 47.76 3.96
N GLU A 86 -24.43 48.28 4.65
CA GLU A 86 -24.30 48.81 6.00
C GLU A 86 -24.89 47.87 7.05
N MET A 87 -24.38 47.98 8.29
CA MET A 87 -24.90 47.29 9.46
C MET A 87 -25.60 48.27 10.40
N TYR A 88 -26.85 47.99 10.72
CA TYR A 88 -27.66 48.78 11.65
C TYR A 88 -27.21 48.61 13.10
N VAL A 89 -26.95 49.72 13.79
CA VAL A 89 -26.58 49.75 15.22
C VAL A 89 -27.63 50.38 16.13
N ASN A 90 -28.52 51.22 15.58
CA ASN A 90 -29.47 52.01 16.37
C ASN A 90 -30.93 51.55 16.20
N SER A 91 -31.19 50.59 15.32
CA SER A 91 -32.53 50.12 15.05
C SER A 91 -32.91 49.04 16.06
N ARG A 92 -33.90 49.32 16.93
CA ARG A 92 -34.31 48.41 18.03
C ARG A 92 -34.43 46.95 17.57
N ASN A 93 -35.30 46.71 16.59
CA ASN A 93 -35.61 45.37 16.11
C ASN A 93 -34.64 44.89 15.01
N ASN A 94 -33.91 45.81 14.37
CA ASN A 94 -32.96 45.49 13.31
C ASN A 94 -31.50 45.64 13.75
N HIS A 95 -31.21 45.58 15.05
CA HIS A 95 -29.85 45.73 15.55
C HIS A 95 -28.97 44.58 15.01
N GLY A 96 -27.85 44.91 14.38
CA GLY A 96 -26.96 43.96 13.71
C GLY A 96 -27.44 43.47 12.35
N LYS A 97 -28.59 43.95 11.86
CA LYS A 97 -29.10 43.61 10.53
C LYS A 97 -28.48 44.47 9.44
N TRP A 98 -28.53 43.97 8.21
CA TRP A 98 -27.89 44.57 7.05
C TRP A 98 -28.89 45.24 6.13
N ASN A 99 -28.41 46.24 5.42
CA ASN A 99 -29.14 46.99 4.40
C ASN A 99 -28.20 47.30 3.23
N ASP A 100 -28.69 47.14 1.99
CA ASP A 100 -27.96 47.62 0.82
C ASP A 100 -28.18 49.12 0.64
N GLU A 101 -27.12 49.79 0.19
CA GLU A 101 -27.07 51.24 0.22
C GLU A 101 -26.10 51.79 -0.84
N LYS A 102 -26.30 53.05 -1.20
CA LYS A 102 -25.43 53.77 -2.13
C LYS A 102 -24.04 53.91 -1.52
N CYS A 103 -23.06 53.34 -2.20
CA CYS A 103 -21.65 53.37 -1.79
C CYS A 103 -21.10 54.78 -1.53
N ALA A 104 -21.69 55.82 -2.12
CA ALA A 104 -21.32 57.23 -1.94
C ALA A 104 -21.70 57.80 -0.57
N ASN A 105 -22.65 57.19 0.15
CA ASN A 105 -23.13 57.69 1.44
C ASN A 105 -22.05 57.61 2.53
N LYS A 106 -22.07 58.58 3.45
CA LYS A 106 -21.03 58.70 4.48
C LYS A 106 -21.40 57.90 5.72
N LYS A 107 -20.58 56.90 6.04
CA LYS A 107 -20.72 56.04 7.22
C LYS A 107 -19.39 55.82 7.94
N TYR A 108 -19.45 55.18 9.11
CA TYR A 108 -18.25 54.71 9.81
C TYR A 108 -17.77 53.40 9.21
N ALA A 109 -16.51 53.03 9.42
CA ALA A 109 -15.94 51.79 8.92
C ALA A 109 -15.86 50.76 10.05
N VAL A 110 -16.32 49.52 9.80
CA VAL A 110 -15.92 48.38 10.65
C VAL A 110 -14.72 47.72 10.00
N CYS A 111 -13.55 47.85 10.63
CA CYS A 111 -12.33 47.22 10.17
C CYS A 111 -12.03 45.97 11.00
N TYR A 112 -11.35 44.99 10.40
CA TYR A 112 -10.76 43.88 11.15
C TYR A 112 -9.25 43.89 11.00
N LYS A 113 -8.56 43.30 11.99
CA LYS A 113 -7.13 43.02 11.93
C LYS A 113 -6.96 41.52 11.92
N ALA A 114 -6.40 40.99 10.83
CA ALA A 114 -6.07 39.58 10.70
C ALA A 114 -5.08 39.18 11.81
N GLN A 115 -5.41 38.09 12.48
CA GLN A 115 -4.55 37.46 13.48
C GLN A 115 -3.75 36.32 12.83
N CYS A 116 -4.26 35.75 11.74
CA CYS A 116 -3.55 34.78 10.92
C CYS A 116 -2.33 35.41 10.26
N ASN A 117 -1.19 34.75 10.40
CA ASN A 117 0.06 35.06 9.72
C ASN A 117 0.73 33.75 9.26
N GLN A 118 1.86 33.87 8.54
CA GLN A 118 2.59 32.72 8.00
C GLN A 118 3.09 31.72 9.05
N THR A 119 3.15 32.12 10.32
CA THR A 119 3.60 31.28 11.45
C THR A 119 2.46 30.80 12.35
N SER A 120 1.21 31.18 12.06
CA SER A 120 0.06 30.79 12.88
C SER A 120 -0.15 29.28 12.88
N CYS A 121 -0.01 28.64 11.72
CA CYS A 121 -0.09 27.19 11.55
C CYS A 121 1.19 26.71 10.86
N VAL A 122 1.83 25.67 11.40
CA VAL A 122 3.09 25.13 10.86
C VAL A 122 2.81 24.34 9.58
N ASN A 123 1.90 23.36 9.66
CA ASN A 123 1.50 22.51 8.53
C ASN A 123 -0.02 22.53 8.36
N GLY A 124 -0.58 23.71 8.14
CA GLY A 124 -2.02 23.86 7.96
C GLY A 124 -2.42 25.25 7.51
N MET A 125 -3.72 25.39 7.24
CA MET A 125 -4.33 26.66 6.90
C MET A 125 -4.85 27.35 8.16
N CYS A 126 -4.49 28.62 8.34
CA CYS A 126 -5.02 29.44 9.43
C CYS A 126 -6.40 29.98 9.06
N TRP A 127 -7.33 29.90 10.00
CA TRP A 127 -8.68 30.43 9.90
C TRP A 127 -8.94 31.42 11.03
N GLU A 128 -9.49 32.57 10.68
CA GLU A 128 -9.90 33.61 11.63
C GLU A 128 -11.14 33.17 12.39
N THR A 129 -11.15 33.43 13.70
CA THR A 129 -12.32 33.20 14.57
C THR A 129 -12.55 34.41 15.47
N ILE A 130 -13.65 34.43 16.20
CA ILE A 130 -13.94 35.50 17.17
C ILE A 130 -12.81 35.59 18.21
N ASN A 131 -12.03 36.68 18.16
CA ASN A 131 -10.89 36.96 19.04
C ASN A 131 -9.79 35.89 19.10
N SER A 132 -9.69 35.01 18.10
CA SER A 132 -8.67 33.98 18.06
C SER A 132 -8.44 33.49 16.63
N THR A 133 -7.58 32.49 16.47
CA THR A 133 -7.40 31.75 15.22
C THR A 133 -7.52 30.26 15.48
N THR A 134 -7.81 29.49 14.45
CA THR A 134 -7.74 28.03 14.48
C THR A 134 -6.96 27.54 13.26
N CYS A 135 -6.37 26.35 13.37
CA CYS A 135 -5.62 25.73 12.29
C CYS A 135 -6.36 24.51 11.75
N LEU A 136 -6.59 24.51 10.44
CA LEU A 136 -7.01 23.32 9.70
C LEU A 136 -5.75 22.60 9.20
N CYS A 137 -5.38 21.50 9.86
CA CYS A 137 -4.15 20.79 9.56
C CYS A 137 -4.20 20.08 8.22
N TYR A 138 -3.07 20.11 7.51
CA TYR A 138 -2.87 19.26 6.34
C TYR A 138 -2.86 17.79 6.76
N PRO A 139 -3.23 16.87 5.85
CA PRO A 139 -3.19 15.44 6.14
C PRO A 139 -1.83 14.99 6.69
N GLY A 140 -1.86 14.22 7.79
CA GLY A 140 -0.66 13.72 8.45
C GLY A 140 -0.12 14.62 9.57
N TYR A 141 -0.77 15.74 9.88
CA TYR A 141 -0.38 16.64 10.98
C TYR A 141 -1.52 16.88 11.97
N GLU A 142 -1.16 17.14 13.23
CA GLU A 142 -2.05 17.36 14.36
C GLU A 142 -1.48 18.41 15.36
N GLY A 143 -2.30 18.74 16.35
CA GLY A 143 -2.05 19.79 17.34
C GLY A 143 -2.65 21.14 16.96
N ASP A 144 -2.80 22.03 17.94
CA ASP A 144 -3.49 23.33 17.78
C ASP A 144 -2.87 24.22 16.69
N LYS A 145 -1.58 24.02 16.37
CA LYS A 145 -0.87 24.72 15.29
C LYS A 145 -0.38 23.78 14.18
N CYS A 146 -0.86 22.54 14.14
CA CYS A 146 -0.44 21.52 13.17
C CYS A 146 1.08 21.26 13.21
N GLN A 147 1.66 21.34 14.41
CA GLN A 147 3.09 21.27 14.65
C GLN A 147 3.61 19.82 14.76
N THR A 148 2.72 18.85 14.96
CA THR A 148 3.08 17.47 15.22
C THR A 148 2.67 16.60 14.03
N GLY A 149 3.61 15.86 13.44
CA GLY A 149 3.26 14.79 12.50
C GLY A 149 2.62 13.63 13.26
N VAL A 150 1.53 13.07 12.73
CA VAL A 150 0.84 11.94 13.37
C VAL A 150 1.80 10.78 13.60
N GLU A 151 1.65 10.09 14.73
CA GLU A 151 2.47 8.94 15.07
C GLU A 151 1.80 7.65 14.59
N CYS A 152 2.59 6.81 13.92
CA CYS A 152 2.19 5.45 13.61
C CYS A 152 2.59 4.50 14.75
N PRO A 153 1.89 3.35 14.90
CA PRO A 153 2.25 2.34 15.90
C PRO A 153 3.72 1.91 15.78
N PRO A 154 4.38 1.55 16.89
CA PRO A 154 5.71 0.97 16.85
C PRO A 154 5.73 -0.28 15.97
N LEU A 155 6.72 -0.38 15.08
CA LEU A 155 6.96 -1.61 14.31
C LEU A 155 7.76 -2.61 15.15
N SER A 156 7.36 -3.88 15.10
CA SER A 156 8.14 -4.99 15.65
C SER A 156 8.98 -5.64 14.56
N ALA A 157 10.14 -6.19 14.93
CA ALA A 157 10.98 -6.93 13.98
C ALA A 157 10.21 -8.16 13.48
N PRO A 158 10.18 -8.41 12.16
CA PRO A 158 9.48 -9.57 11.63
C PRO A 158 10.26 -10.84 11.96
N GLU A 159 9.56 -11.97 12.02
CA GLU A 159 10.25 -13.27 12.16
C GLU A 159 11.10 -13.53 10.91
N ASN A 160 12.38 -13.91 11.09
CA ASN A 160 13.35 -14.13 10.00
C ASN A 160 13.63 -12.88 9.13
N GLY A 161 13.58 -11.69 9.74
CA GLY A 161 14.03 -10.46 9.11
C GLY A 161 14.35 -9.35 10.10
N ASP A 162 14.85 -8.26 9.57
CA ASP A 162 15.14 -7.01 10.29
C ASP A 162 14.57 -5.83 9.50
N PHE A 163 14.54 -4.65 10.12
CA PHE A 163 14.21 -3.42 9.41
C PHE A 163 15.04 -2.24 9.90
N ASN A 164 15.17 -1.22 9.07
CA ASN A 164 15.79 0.04 9.43
C ASN A 164 14.91 1.22 9.00
N CYS A 165 14.71 2.18 9.90
CA CYS A 165 13.86 3.35 9.68
C CYS A 165 14.67 4.64 9.61
N SER A 166 14.22 5.56 8.75
CA SER A 166 14.83 6.89 8.56
C SER A 166 14.74 7.82 9.78
N GLY A 167 13.82 7.57 10.73
CA GLY A 167 13.49 8.47 11.85
C GLY A 167 13.81 7.95 13.26
N GLY A 168 14.53 6.83 13.39
CA GLY A 168 14.80 6.20 14.70
C GLY A 168 13.57 5.48 15.28
N VAL A 169 13.36 5.58 16.60
CA VAL A 169 12.35 4.79 17.35
C VAL A 169 10.94 5.37 17.24
N THR A 170 10.81 6.70 17.17
CA THR A 170 9.52 7.37 16.98
C THR A 170 9.20 7.46 15.50
N HIS A 171 8.14 6.78 15.07
CA HIS A 171 7.71 6.79 13.68
C HIS A 171 6.59 7.80 13.45
N LYS A 172 6.98 8.99 13.01
CA LYS A 172 6.05 10.06 12.63
C LYS A 172 5.68 9.95 11.14
N PHE A 173 4.65 10.68 10.73
CA PHE A 173 4.27 10.83 9.33
C PHE A 173 5.48 11.00 8.41
N ASN A 174 5.47 10.30 7.27
CA ASN A 174 6.58 10.18 6.31
C ASN A 174 7.84 9.45 6.79
N THR A 175 7.83 8.82 7.97
CA THR A 175 8.90 7.87 8.33
C THR A 175 8.80 6.66 7.40
N THR A 176 9.87 6.40 6.65
CA THR A 176 10.00 5.19 5.82
C THR A 176 10.93 4.19 6.51
N CYS A 177 10.51 2.93 6.52
CA CYS A 177 11.26 1.79 7.05
C CYS A 177 11.50 0.76 5.93
N HIS A 178 12.74 0.30 5.84
CA HIS A 178 13.19 -0.69 4.87
C HIS A 178 13.37 -2.04 5.55
N PHE A 179 12.61 -3.04 5.13
CA PHE A 179 12.70 -4.41 5.62
C PHE A 179 13.71 -5.22 4.83
N LYS A 180 14.47 -6.03 5.57
CA LYS A 180 15.47 -6.95 5.03
C LYS A 180 15.21 -8.35 5.58
N CYS A 181 15.05 -9.32 4.70
CA CYS A 181 14.90 -10.71 5.09
C CYS A 181 16.25 -11.33 5.47
N HIS A 182 16.23 -12.28 6.40
CA HIS A 182 17.36 -13.18 6.65
C HIS A 182 17.55 -14.14 5.47
N PRO A 183 18.74 -14.76 5.31
CA PRO A 183 18.99 -15.69 4.21
C PRO A 183 17.96 -16.84 4.16
N GLY A 184 17.44 -17.13 2.97
CA GLY A 184 16.41 -18.15 2.76
C GLY A 184 14.97 -17.66 2.91
N PHE A 185 14.77 -16.35 3.11
CA PHE A 185 13.46 -15.71 3.18
C PHE A 185 13.37 -14.52 2.22
N ILE A 186 12.17 -14.23 1.74
CA ILE A 186 11.83 -13.11 0.85
C ILE A 186 10.50 -12.47 1.26
N ILE A 187 10.28 -11.20 0.97
CA ILE A 187 8.97 -10.54 1.09
C ILE A 187 8.31 -10.51 -0.29
N ASN A 188 7.01 -10.84 -0.35
CA ASN A 188 6.24 -10.70 -1.58
C ASN A 188 5.57 -9.32 -1.59
N GLY A 189 6.05 -8.40 -2.42
CA GLY A 189 5.59 -7.01 -2.46
C GLY A 189 6.72 -6.02 -2.17
N SER A 190 6.37 -4.87 -1.58
CA SER A 190 7.35 -3.83 -1.23
C SER A 190 8.10 -4.20 0.05
N SER A 191 9.43 -4.08 0.02
CA SER A 191 10.29 -4.09 1.21
C SER A 191 10.22 -2.78 1.99
N ASP A 192 9.72 -1.71 1.36
CA ASP A 192 9.62 -0.39 1.96
C ASP A 192 8.19 -0.13 2.43
N VAL A 193 8.07 0.37 3.67
CA VAL A 193 6.81 0.80 4.27
C VAL A 193 6.93 2.24 4.73
N THR A 194 5.88 3.03 4.60
CA THR A 194 5.88 4.45 4.99
C THR A 194 4.70 4.76 5.91
N CYS A 195 4.93 5.54 6.96
CA CYS A 195 3.88 6.00 7.86
C CYS A 195 2.99 7.01 7.14
N GLU A 196 1.81 6.56 6.73
CA GLU A 196 0.82 7.36 6.01
C GLU A 196 -0.14 8.10 6.97
N THR A 197 -1.02 8.92 6.39
CA THR A 197 -1.97 9.77 7.11
C THR A 197 -3.00 8.97 7.92
N ASN A 198 -3.25 7.71 7.55
CA ASN A 198 -4.17 6.79 8.21
C ASN A 198 -3.57 6.10 9.45
N ARG A 199 -2.29 6.31 9.75
CA ARG A 199 -1.56 5.71 10.89
C ARG A 199 -1.44 4.17 10.83
N ILE A 200 -1.52 3.58 9.64
CA ILE A 200 -1.45 2.13 9.45
C ILE A 200 -0.21 1.79 8.64
N TRP A 201 0.56 0.82 9.12
CA TRP A 201 1.65 0.22 8.35
C TRP A 201 1.15 -0.96 7.53
N SER A 202 1.75 -1.18 6.37
CA SER A 202 1.81 -2.52 5.80
C SER A 202 2.72 -3.38 6.68
N ASP A 203 2.31 -4.62 6.92
CA ASP A 203 3.07 -5.60 7.71
C ASP A 203 3.63 -6.70 6.79
N PRO A 204 4.78 -6.44 6.12
CA PRO A 204 5.36 -7.41 5.20
C PRO A 204 5.99 -8.57 5.98
N GLN A 205 5.36 -9.74 5.87
CA GLN A 205 5.84 -10.96 6.51
C GLN A 205 6.82 -11.72 5.60
N PRO A 206 8.07 -12.01 6.04
CA PRO A 206 9.01 -12.83 5.28
C PRO A 206 8.49 -14.25 5.06
N VAL A 207 8.59 -14.74 3.84
CA VAL A 207 8.24 -16.11 3.46
C VAL A 207 9.47 -16.87 3.01
N SER A 208 9.56 -18.16 3.37
CA SER A 208 10.68 -18.99 2.96
C SER A 208 10.77 -19.12 1.44
N VAL A 209 11.98 -19.06 0.89
CA VAL A 209 12.22 -19.33 -0.52
C VAL A 209 11.82 -20.76 -0.86
N LYS A 210 11.27 -20.96 -2.06
CA LYS A 210 10.86 -22.27 -2.57
C LYS A 210 11.84 -22.71 -3.64
N CYS A 211 12.28 -23.96 -3.56
CA CYS A 211 13.09 -24.56 -4.60
C CYS A 211 12.22 -25.14 -5.73
N PRO A 212 12.78 -25.36 -6.94
CA PRO A 212 12.06 -26.00 -8.04
C PRO A 212 11.48 -27.35 -7.62
N PRO A 213 10.20 -27.63 -7.91
CA PRO A 213 9.57 -28.89 -7.56
C PRO A 213 10.34 -30.10 -8.10
N LEU A 214 10.75 -31.01 -7.22
CA LEU A 214 11.40 -32.25 -7.58
C LEU A 214 10.36 -33.33 -7.92
N SER A 215 10.52 -33.96 -9.09
CA SER A 215 9.76 -35.13 -9.49
C SER A 215 10.48 -36.42 -9.11
N GLN A 216 9.72 -37.53 -9.04
CA GLN A 216 10.29 -38.86 -8.84
C GLN A 216 11.25 -39.21 -9.99
N PRO A 217 12.49 -39.68 -9.72
CA PRO A 217 13.38 -40.11 -10.78
C PRO A 217 12.83 -41.36 -11.47
N ALA A 218 13.03 -41.46 -12.79
CA ALA A 218 12.71 -42.69 -13.52
C ALA A 218 13.49 -43.87 -12.90
N ASN A 219 12.80 -44.98 -12.62
CA ASN A 219 13.38 -46.16 -11.95
C ASN A 219 14.03 -45.84 -10.59
N GLY A 220 13.47 -44.88 -9.87
CA GLY A 220 13.85 -44.58 -8.49
C GLY A 220 12.72 -43.88 -7.73
N SER A 221 13.04 -43.53 -6.49
CA SER A 221 12.17 -42.78 -5.61
C SER A 221 12.95 -41.67 -4.89
N HIS A 222 12.23 -40.68 -4.40
CA HIS A 222 12.73 -39.66 -3.51
C HIS A 222 11.78 -39.44 -2.34
N SER A 223 12.34 -39.06 -1.20
CA SER A 223 11.62 -38.63 -0.01
C SER A 223 12.21 -37.32 0.51
N CYS A 224 11.35 -36.32 0.70
CA CYS A 224 11.76 -35.01 1.20
C CYS A 224 11.31 -34.81 2.65
N SER A 225 12.05 -34.00 3.41
CA SER A 225 11.68 -33.64 4.78
C SER A 225 10.37 -32.86 4.87
N THR A 226 10.02 -32.09 3.84
CA THR A 226 8.74 -31.39 3.71
C THR A 226 8.23 -31.46 2.27
N GLU A 227 6.90 -31.48 2.10
CA GLU A 227 6.27 -31.48 0.77
C GLU A 227 6.38 -30.12 0.07
N SER A 228 6.46 -29.04 0.84
CA SER A 228 6.51 -27.67 0.31
C SER A 228 7.86 -27.27 -0.30
N GLN A 229 8.91 -28.10 -0.13
CA GLN A 229 10.24 -27.92 -0.74
C GLN A 229 10.79 -26.48 -0.59
N ILE A 230 10.79 -26.00 0.65
CA ILE A 230 11.23 -24.67 1.06
C ILE A 230 12.70 -24.68 1.54
N PHE A 231 13.25 -23.52 1.86
CA PHE A 231 14.59 -23.39 2.45
C PHE A 231 14.87 -24.44 3.54
N ASN A 232 16.05 -25.06 3.48
CA ASN A 232 16.49 -26.18 4.33
C ASN A 232 15.72 -27.51 4.18
N SER A 233 14.71 -27.61 3.30
CA SER A 233 14.15 -28.91 2.92
C SER A 233 15.24 -29.79 2.32
N THR A 234 15.34 -31.03 2.80
CA THR A 234 16.33 -32.01 2.32
C THR A 234 15.60 -33.19 1.71
N CYS A 235 16.00 -33.57 0.49
CA CYS A 235 15.43 -34.67 -0.26
C CYS A 235 16.47 -35.76 -0.48
N HIS A 236 16.10 -36.98 -0.12
CA HIS A 236 16.91 -38.18 -0.30
C HIS A 236 16.39 -38.96 -1.51
N PHE A 237 17.31 -39.44 -2.33
CA PHE A 237 17.00 -40.24 -3.51
C PHE A 237 17.43 -41.69 -3.33
N LYS A 238 16.72 -42.60 -3.99
CA LYS A 238 17.02 -44.03 -4.02
C LYS A 238 16.67 -44.60 -5.39
N CYS A 239 17.59 -45.31 -6.02
CA CYS A 239 17.27 -46.05 -7.24
C CYS A 239 16.63 -47.40 -6.91
N HIS A 240 15.73 -47.86 -7.78
CA HIS A 240 15.16 -49.20 -7.70
C HIS A 240 16.25 -50.26 -7.97
N LEU A 241 15.96 -51.51 -7.59
CA LEU A 241 16.88 -52.63 -7.82
C LEU A 241 17.24 -52.75 -9.32
N GLY A 242 18.52 -52.98 -9.62
CA GLY A 242 19.04 -53.08 -11.00
C GLY A 242 19.56 -51.76 -11.61
N PHE A 243 19.32 -50.63 -10.94
CA PHE A 243 19.76 -49.30 -11.38
C PHE A 243 20.77 -48.71 -10.40
N PHE A 244 21.78 -47.99 -10.92
CA PHE A 244 22.75 -47.28 -10.10
C PHE A 244 22.54 -45.76 -10.23
N MET A 245 22.86 -45.04 -9.15
CA MET A 245 22.67 -43.60 -9.09
C MET A 245 23.86 -42.85 -9.69
N ILE A 246 23.56 -41.91 -10.58
CA ILE A 246 24.51 -40.92 -11.08
C ILE A 246 24.07 -39.54 -10.58
N GLY A 247 24.93 -38.91 -9.78
CA GLY A 247 24.67 -37.62 -9.12
C GLY A 247 24.59 -37.73 -7.61
N SER A 248 23.95 -36.75 -6.97
CA SER A 248 23.86 -36.66 -5.51
C SER A 248 22.71 -37.51 -4.95
N SER A 249 22.98 -38.32 -3.93
CA SER A 249 21.95 -39.08 -3.20
C SER A 249 21.09 -38.23 -2.29
N THR A 250 21.51 -37.00 -2.01
CA THR A 250 20.80 -36.04 -1.17
C THR A 250 21.02 -34.63 -1.70
N VAL A 251 19.96 -33.83 -1.71
CA VAL A 251 19.99 -32.40 -2.07
C VAL A 251 19.23 -31.61 -1.01
N THR A 252 19.66 -30.38 -0.76
CA THR A 252 19.04 -29.48 0.21
C THR A 252 18.68 -28.17 -0.49
N CYS A 253 17.53 -27.60 -0.16
CA CYS A 253 17.10 -26.32 -0.72
C CYS A 253 17.90 -25.19 -0.07
N ALA A 254 18.74 -24.51 -0.86
CA ALA A 254 19.62 -23.46 -0.38
C ALA A 254 18.91 -22.10 -0.28
N ALA A 255 19.57 -21.15 0.38
CA ALA A 255 19.01 -19.83 0.66
C ALA A 255 18.68 -18.99 -0.59
N ASN A 256 19.28 -19.32 -1.73
CA ASN A 256 19.03 -18.68 -3.02
C ASN A 256 17.83 -19.27 -3.77
N GLY A 257 17.18 -20.30 -3.22
CA GLY A 257 16.06 -20.99 -3.86
C GLY A 257 16.49 -22.07 -4.86
N ASP A 258 17.77 -22.46 -4.89
CA ASP A 258 18.25 -23.58 -5.70
C ASP A 258 18.57 -24.81 -4.85
N TRP A 259 18.47 -25.99 -5.45
CA TRP A 259 18.97 -27.21 -4.84
C TRP A 259 20.50 -27.23 -4.84
N THR A 260 21.10 -27.71 -3.74
CA THR A 260 22.57 -27.83 -3.60
C THR A 260 23.23 -28.75 -4.64
N GLY A 261 22.44 -29.56 -5.36
CA GLY A 261 22.91 -30.39 -6.45
C GLY A 261 21.79 -30.77 -7.41
N PRO A 262 22.13 -31.30 -8.59
CA PRO A 262 21.13 -31.73 -9.56
C PRO A 262 20.39 -32.98 -9.08
N ARG A 263 19.15 -33.15 -9.54
CA ARG A 263 18.38 -34.39 -9.38
C ARG A 263 19.16 -35.56 -10.01
N PRO A 264 19.35 -36.69 -9.30
CA PRO A 264 20.12 -37.81 -9.84
C PRO A 264 19.36 -38.57 -10.93
N ILE A 265 20.14 -39.29 -11.74
CA ILE A 265 19.64 -40.21 -12.77
C ILE A 265 19.90 -41.64 -12.29
N CYS A 266 18.88 -42.49 -12.40
CA CYS A 266 19.01 -43.93 -12.16
C CYS A 266 19.21 -44.62 -13.50
N GLU A 267 20.45 -45.04 -13.77
CA GLU A 267 20.82 -45.68 -15.04
C GLU A 267 20.85 -47.20 -14.89
N SER A 268 20.36 -47.91 -15.91
CA SER A 268 20.37 -49.37 -15.93
C SER A 268 21.80 -49.85 -16.15
N ASN A 269 22.22 -50.82 -15.36
CA ASN A 269 23.59 -51.28 -15.39
C ASN A 269 23.81 -52.35 -16.47
N CYS A 270 23.69 -52.02 -17.75
CA CYS A 270 23.95 -53.03 -18.79
C CYS A 270 25.45 -53.38 -18.91
N LEU A 271 26.36 -52.54 -18.38
CA LEU A 271 27.81 -52.68 -18.60
C LEU A 271 28.64 -53.19 -17.41
N GLN A 272 28.18 -53.14 -16.16
CA GLN A 272 28.86 -53.87 -15.08
C GLN A 272 28.34 -55.28 -14.83
N PHE A 273 27.14 -55.65 -15.31
CA PHE A 273 26.68 -57.05 -15.30
C PHE A 273 27.26 -57.89 -16.45
N LYS A 274 28.52 -57.64 -16.86
CA LYS A 274 29.33 -58.59 -17.66
C LYS A 274 29.56 -59.95 -16.98
N TYR A 275 28.96 -60.18 -15.80
CA TYR A 275 29.21 -61.34 -14.94
C TYR A 275 28.02 -62.28 -14.78
N PHE A 276 26.81 -61.89 -15.21
CA PHE A 276 25.65 -62.78 -15.21
C PHE A 276 24.78 -62.49 -16.44
N ALA A 277 24.96 -63.28 -17.50
CA ALA A 277 24.00 -63.36 -18.59
C ALA A 277 22.97 -64.43 -18.22
N VAL A 278 21.68 -64.12 -18.20
CA VAL A 278 20.65 -65.17 -18.15
C VAL A 278 20.61 -65.77 -19.56
N LEU A 279 21.04 -67.02 -19.69
CA LEU A 279 20.93 -67.73 -20.97
C LEU A 279 19.63 -68.54 -20.93
N GLU A 280 18.63 -68.11 -21.67
CA GLU A 280 17.47 -68.94 -21.95
C GLU A 280 17.82 -69.89 -23.10
N ILE A 281 17.81 -71.19 -22.79
CA ILE A 281 18.05 -72.24 -23.78
C ILE A 281 16.70 -72.92 -24.04
N SER A 282 16.16 -72.70 -25.23
CA SER A 282 14.98 -73.42 -25.72
C SER A 282 15.42 -74.59 -26.59
N ILE A 283 15.07 -75.81 -26.19
CA ILE A 283 15.26 -77.01 -27.00
C ILE A 283 13.89 -77.44 -27.53
N ARG A 284 13.69 -77.37 -28.84
CA ARG A 284 12.43 -77.82 -29.48
C ARG A 284 12.64 -79.13 -30.21
N LYS A 285 11.71 -80.07 -29.99
CA LYS A 285 11.48 -81.22 -30.88
C LYS A 285 10.44 -80.81 -31.92
N LYS A 286 10.58 -81.26 -33.18
CA LYS A 286 9.75 -80.78 -34.30
C LYS A 286 8.23 -81.06 -34.16
N ASN A 287 7.76 -81.82 -33.16
CA ASN A 287 6.34 -82.06 -32.84
C ASN A 287 6.14 -82.44 -31.35
N ASP A 288 6.20 -81.45 -30.45
CA ASP A 288 5.85 -81.46 -28.99
C ASP A 288 6.91 -81.68 -27.89
N PHE A 289 6.68 -80.85 -26.85
CA PHE A 289 7.32 -80.53 -25.56
C PHE A 289 8.62 -79.70 -25.53
N ILE A 290 8.54 -78.60 -24.74
CA ILE A 290 9.61 -77.64 -24.42
C ILE A 290 10.18 -78.01 -23.04
N LEU A 291 11.49 -78.17 -22.95
CA LEU A 291 12.22 -78.12 -21.68
C LEU A 291 12.85 -76.73 -21.58
N GLU A 292 12.26 -75.86 -20.75
CA GLU A 292 12.87 -74.57 -20.40
C GLU A 292 13.77 -74.78 -19.18
N ALA A 293 15.07 -74.50 -19.36
CA ALA A 293 16.02 -74.47 -18.26
C ALA A 293 16.63 -73.06 -18.19
N MET A 294 16.44 -72.40 -17.06
CA MET A 294 17.04 -71.10 -16.79
C MET A 294 18.40 -71.30 -16.14
N TYR A 295 19.47 -70.79 -16.79
CA TYR A 295 20.83 -70.93 -16.28
C TYR A 295 21.46 -69.56 -15.98
N LEU A 296 22.12 -69.47 -14.83
CA LEU A 296 22.85 -68.29 -14.35
C LEU A 296 24.37 -68.62 -14.29
N PRO A 297 25.14 -68.42 -15.38
CA PRO A 297 26.58 -68.64 -15.38
C PRO A 297 27.30 -67.58 -14.54
N ARG A 298 28.38 -67.98 -13.86
CA ARG A 298 29.45 -67.06 -13.45
C ARG A 298 30.49 -66.95 -14.58
N ARG A 299 31.27 -65.87 -14.61
CA ARG A 299 32.34 -65.67 -15.60
C ARG A 299 33.34 -66.84 -15.56
N GLY A 300 33.51 -67.55 -16.68
CA GLY A 300 34.36 -68.74 -16.80
C GLY A 300 33.65 -70.09 -16.64
N SER A 301 32.33 -70.10 -16.43
CA SER A 301 31.54 -71.34 -16.38
C SER A 301 31.31 -71.93 -17.78
N HIS A 302 31.59 -73.23 -17.94
CA HIS A 302 31.17 -74.03 -19.09
C HIS A 302 29.99 -74.92 -18.68
N PHE A 303 29.00 -75.05 -19.55
CA PHE A 303 27.92 -76.02 -19.39
C PHE A 303 27.86 -76.92 -20.62
N THR A 304 27.58 -78.20 -20.40
CA THR A 304 27.52 -79.22 -21.44
C THR A 304 26.17 -79.90 -21.37
N ILE A 305 25.40 -79.81 -22.45
CA ILE A 305 24.10 -80.49 -22.56
C ILE A 305 24.35 -81.87 -23.16
N TRP A 306 24.03 -82.92 -22.41
CA TRP A 306 24.05 -84.30 -22.90
C TRP A 306 22.65 -84.68 -23.36
N LEU A 307 22.45 -84.81 -24.67
CA LEU A 307 21.22 -85.34 -25.24
C LEU A 307 21.40 -86.84 -25.50
N ALA A 308 20.73 -87.68 -24.72
CA ALA A 308 20.80 -89.12 -24.89
C ALA A 308 19.82 -89.60 -25.97
N GLY A 309 20.36 -90.16 -27.06
CA GLY A 309 19.69 -91.14 -27.91
C GLY A 309 18.49 -90.67 -28.73
N SER A 310 18.72 -89.97 -29.85
CA SER A 310 17.86 -90.09 -31.04
C SER A 310 18.60 -89.70 -32.32
N LYS A 311 18.31 -90.34 -33.46
CA LYS A 311 18.80 -89.94 -34.80
C LYS A 311 17.94 -88.80 -35.37
N GLN A 312 17.71 -87.72 -34.61
CA GLN A 312 16.92 -86.57 -35.04
C GLN A 312 17.72 -85.27 -34.91
N GLU A 313 17.48 -84.33 -35.83
CA GLU A 313 18.02 -82.97 -35.78
C GLU A 313 17.33 -82.15 -34.69
N PHE A 314 18.13 -81.44 -33.90
CA PHE A 314 17.68 -80.48 -32.90
C PHE A 314 18.13 -79.07 -33.32
N GLU A 315 17.27 -78.08 -33.13
CA GLU A 315 17.62 -76.68 -33.31
C GLU A 315 17.81 -76.04 -31.93
N ILE A 316 18.99 -75.48 -31.69
CA ILE A 316 19.35 -74.82 -30.45
C ILE A 316 19.49 -73.33 -30.76
N SER A 317 18.68 -72.51 -30.09
CA SER A 317 18.79 -71.05 -30.14
C SER A 317 19.07 -70.52 -28.74
N ALA A 318 19.98 -69.56 -28.65
CA ALA A 318 20.30 -68.85 -27.43
C ALA A 318 19.96 -67.38 -27.65
N THR A 319 19.12 -66.81 -26.78
CA THR A 319 18.79 -65.39 -26.80
C THR A 319 19.23 -64.76 -25.49
N VAL A 320 19.87 -63.60 -25.59
CA VAL A 320 20.20 -62.78 -24.43
C VAL A 320 19.07 -61.78 -24.26
N SER A 321 18.24 -61.98 -23.25
CA SER A 321 17.22 -61.02 -22.84
C SER A 321 17.78 -60.16 -21.70
N CYS A 322 17.72 -58.85 -21.86
CA CYS A 322 17.92 -57.89 -20.78
C CYS A 322 16.57 -57.19 -20.59
N SER A 323 15.82 -57.57 -19.57
CA SER A 323 14.64 -56.85 -19.10
C SER A 323 15.02 -55.76 -18.12
#